data_AF-A0A847LUY7-F1
#
_entry.id   AF-A0A847LUY7-F1
#
_cell.length_a   1.000
_cell.length_b   1.000
_cell.length_c   1.000
_cell.angle_alpha   90.00
_cell.angle_beta   90.00
_cell.angle_gamma   90.00
#
_symmetry.space_group_name_H-M   'P 1'
#
loop_
_entity.id
_entity.type
_entity.pdbx_description
1 polymer ?
#
loop_
_entity_poly.entity_id
_entity_poly.type
_entity_poly.pdbx_seq_one_letter_code
_entity_poly.pdbx_strand_id
1 'polypeptide(L)'
;MHENNQIKYRENFLNLSIFGIAMGFLEAIVVIYVRQLYYPEGFEFPLKMLPEKMILVEWIREISTIVMLVIVGVISGRTFEQKFSFFIFTFGIWDIFYYVALKILIDWPSSFLTWDLLFLIPITWLGPVIAPIICSILMIFISIIIVYQTSKDRDFKLNKLEWTFLLAGAFTIFCTFIYDYLNIIVKNGFILKISKLTSDQKFVSIVESFTPEKFGWSAFIAGVCLILICILSILKRKMKK
;
A
#
# COMPACT_ATOMS: atom_id res chain seq x y z
N MET A 1 26.44 -13.85 -20.76
CA MET A 1 25.02 -14.10 -20.35
C MET A 1 24.62 -13.40 -19.06
N HIS A 2 25.46 -13.35 -18.00
CA HIS A 2 25.12 -12.63 -16.76
C HIS A 2 24.98 -11.11 -16.95
N GLU A 3 25.89 -10.50 -17.69
CA GLU A 3 25.91 -9.05 -17.94
C GLU A 3 24.66 -8.53 -18.68
N ASN A 4 24.23 -9.25 -19.73
CA ASN A 4 22.97 -8.93 -20.43
C ASN A 4 21.72 -9.05 -19.54
N ASN A 5 21.70 -9.93 -18.55
CA ASN A 5 20.56 -10.01 -17.62
C ASN A 5 20.60 -8.85 -16.61
N GLN A 6 21.78 -8.43 -16.15
CA GLN A 6 21.90 -7.28 -15.24
C GLN A 6 21.46 -5.96 -15.90
N ILE A 7 21.84 -5.75 -17.16
CA ILE A 7 21.39 -4.59 -17.94
C ILE A 7 19.86 -4.59 -18.05
N LYS A 8 19.27 -5.74 -18.42
CA LYS A 8 17.81 -5.89 -18.52
C LYS A 8 17.07 -5.63 -17.21
N TYR A 9 17.62 -6.04 -16.06
CA TYR A 9 16.98 -5.76 -14.76
C TYR A 9 17.07 -4.28 -14.37
N ARG A 10 18.18 -3.61 -14.69
CA ARG A 10 18.30 -2.15 -14.48
C ARG A 10 17.30 -1.38 -15.33
N GLU A 11 17.14 -1.77 -16.59
CA GLU A 11 16.12 -1.19 -17.49
C GLU A 11 14.71 -1.42 -16.94
N ASN A 12 14.40 -2.63 -16.45
CA ASN A 12 13.10 -2.91 -15.82
C ASN A 12 12.85 -1.99 -14.62
N PHE A 13 13.80 -1.87 -13.68
CA PHE A 13 13.62 -0.99 -12.52
C PHE A 13 13.41 0.47 -12.93
N LEU A 14 14.18 0.97 -13.88
CA LEU A 14 14.02 2.34 -14.39
C LEU A 14 12.63 2.56 -15.01
N ASN A 15 12.20 1.66 -15.90
CA ASN A 15 10.90 1.76 -16.57
C ASN A 15 9.75 1.65 -15.58
N LEU A 16 9.85 0.75 -14.60
CA LEU A 16 8.86 0.60 -13.54
C LEU A 16 8.83 1.80 -12.60
N SER A 17 9.97 2.42 -12.32
CA SER A 17 10.01 3.67 -11.57
C SER A 17 9.30 4.78 -12.33
N ILE A 18 9.60 4.98 -13.62
CA ILE A 18 8.93 6.00 -14.44
C ILE A 18 7.42 5.75 -14.48
N PHE A 19 7.01 4.51 -14.71
CA PHE A 19 5.59 4.11 -14.70
C PHE A 19 4.94 4.40 -13.34
N GLY A 20 5.54 3.93 -12.24
CA GLY A 20 5.02 4.11 -10.89
C GLY A 20 4.89 5.59 -10.51
N ILE A 21 5.88 6.41 -10.85
CA ILE A 21 5.84 7.87 -10.65
C ILE A 21 4.66 8.48 -11.40
N ALA A 22 4.55 8.22 -12.70
CA ALA A 22 3.47 8.77 -13.52
C ALA A 22 2.09 8.32 -13.02
N MET A 23 1.96 7.05 -12.63
CA MET A 23 0.71 6.50 -12.11
C MET A 23 0.36 7.08 -10.73
N GLY A 24 1.35 7.33 -9.86
CA GLY A 24 1.14 7.98 -8.56
C GLY A 24 0.64 9.42 -8.71
N PHE A 25 1.19 10.16 -9.68
CA PHE A 25 0.68 11.50 -10.04
C PHE A 25 -0.76 11.45 -10.57
N LEU A 26 -1.06 10.51 -11.47
CA LEU A 26 -2.41 10.34 -12.00
C LEU A 26 -3.41 10.07 -10.87
N GLU A 27 -3.06 9.17 -9.95
CA GLU A 27 -3.90 8.85 -8.80
C GLU A 27 -4.13 10.07 -7.90
N ALA A 28 -3.06 10.81 -7.58
CA ALA A 28 -3.16 12.02 -6.78
C ALA A 28 -4.06 13.08 -7.42
N ILE A 29 -3.95 13.27 -8.74
CA ILE A 29 -4.80 14.21 -9.50
C ILE A 29 -6.27 13.80 -9.42
N VAL A 30 -6.58 12.51 -9.61
CA VAL A 30 -7.96 12.00 -9.48
C VAL A 30 -8.48 12.24 -8.07
N VAL A 31 -7.69 11.91 -7.04
CA VAL A 31 -8.06 12.15 -5.63
C VAL A 31 -8.26 13.63 -5.34
N ILE A 32 -7.44 14.53 -5.89
CA ILE A 32 -7.64 15.99 -5.77
C ILE A 32 -8.99 16.39 -6.36
N TYR A 33 -9.35 15.92 -7.55
CA TYR A 33 -10.65 16.26 -8.15
C TYR A 33 -11.82 15.72 -7.35
N VAL A 34 -11.76 14.47 -6.90
CA VAL A 34 -12.80 13.90 -6.02
C VAL A 34 -12.92 14.74 -4.76
N ARG A 35 -11.79 15.12 -4.15
CA ARG A 35 -11.82 15.85 -2.88
C ARG A 35 -12.24 17.30 -3.04
N GLN A 36 -11.91 17.99 -4.12
CA GLN A 36 -12.44 19.33 -4.40
C GLN A 36 -13.96 19.34 -4.58
N LEU A 37 -14.54 18.27 -5.13
CA LEU A 37 -15.98 18.16 -5.33
C LEU A 37 -16.75 17.83 -4.05
N TYR A 38 -16.19 17.00 -3.16
CA TYR A 38 -16.91 16.44 -2.01
C TYR A 38 -16.41 16.94 -0.64
N TYR A 39 -15.20 17.49 -0.57
CA TYR A 39 -14.54 17.97 0.66
C TYR A 39 -13.94 19.37 0.45
N PRO A 40 -14.78 20.40 0.21
CA PRO A 40 -14.29 21.76 -0.06
C PRO A 40 -13.50 22.36 1.12
N GLU A 41 -13.75 21.87 2.34
CA GLU A 41 -13.05 22.29 3.57
C GLU A 41 -11.67 21.63 3.75
N GLY A 42 -11.27 20.72 2.86
CA GLY A 42 -9.94 20.11 2.85
C GLY A 42 -9.89 18.63 3.25
N PHE A 43 -8.69 18.18 3.65
CA PHE A 43 -8.32 16.77 3.78
C PHE A 43 -8.31 16.29 5.25
N GLU A 44 -8.67 17.16 6.19
CA GLU A 44 -8.61 16.87 7.62
C GLU A 44 -9.84 16.10 8.08
N PHE A 45 -9.64 15.25 9.08
CA PHE A 45 -10.73 14.55 9.74
C PHE A 45 -11.53 15.52 10.64
N PRO A 46 -12.85 15.32 10.79
CA PRO A 46 -13.64 14.21 10.24
C PRO A 46 -14.04 14.40 8.77
N LEU A 47 -14.04 13.30 8.02
CA LEU A 47 -14.40 13.29 6.60
C LEU A 47 -15.91 13.08 6.44
N LYS A 48 -16.55 13.96 5.65
CA LYS A 48 -17.93 13.75 5.16
C LYS A 48 -18.04 12.45 4.36
N MET A 49 -19.15 11.75 4.48
CA MET A 49 -19.28 10.50 3.75
C MET A 49 -19.59 10.75 2.28
N LEU A 50 -18.86 10.07 1.39
CA LEU A 50 -19.13 10.14 -0.04
C LEU A 50 -20.51 9.54 -0.36
N PRO A 51 -21.23 10.07 -1.36
CA PRO A 51 -22.44 9.43 -1.86
C PRO A 51 -22.15 7.98 -2.29
N GLU A 52 -23.09 7.06 -2.08
CA GLU A 52 -22.89 5.63 -2.35
C GLU A 52 -22.35 5.31 -3.75
N LYS A 53 -22.89 5.99 -4.77
CA LYS A 53 -22.43 5.84 -6.16
C LYS A 53 -20.95 6.21 -6.31
N MET A 54 -20.50 7.23 -5.58
CA MET A 54 -19.11 7.66 -5.61
C MET A 54 -18.20 6.71 -4.85
N ILE A 55 -18.66 6.13 -3.73
CA ILE A 55 -17.92 5.07 -3.02
C ILE A 55 -17.66 3.89 -3.95
N LEU A 56 -18.67 3.46 -4.73
CA LEU A 56 -18.51 2.39 -5.70
C LEU A 56 -17.47 2.74 -6.78
N VAL A 57 -17.47 3.98 -7.28
CA VAL A 57 -16.48 4.45 -8.26
C VAL A 57 -15.07 4.41 -7.65
N GLU A 58 -14.90 4.86 -6.40
CA GLU A 58 -13.61 4.81 -5.71
C GLU A 58 -13.14 3.38 -5.45
N TRP A 59 -14.04 2.45 -5.11
CA TRP A 59 -13.69 1.03 -5.02
C TRP A 59 -13.21 0.46 -6.34
N ILE A 60 -13.92 0.76 -7.44
CA ILE A 60 -13.51 0.32 -8.78
C ILE A 60 -12.15 0.91 -9.14
N ARG A 61 -11.91 2.19 -8.83
CA ARG A 61 -10.62 2.88 -9.03
C ARG A 61 -9.50 2.15 -8.28
N GLU A 62 -9.63 1.95 -6.97
CA GLU A 62 -8.61 1.27 -6.15
C GLU A 62 -8.34 -0.18 -6.60
N ILE A 63 -9.39 -0.94 -6.94
CA ILE A 63 -9.24 -2.29 -7.51
C ILE A 63 -8.47 -2.22 -8.82
N SER A 64 -8.80 -1.26 -9.69
CA SER A 64 -8.13 -1.08 -10.97
C SER A 64 -6.66 -0.71 -10.78
N THR A 65 -6.33 0.16 -9.83
CA THR A 65 -4.96 0.50 -9.42
C THR A 65 -4.17 -0.76 -9.03
N ILE A 66 -4.72 -1.61 -8.16
CA ILE A 66 -4.08 -2.87 -7.76
C ILE A 66 -3.89 -3.81 -8.95
N VAL A 67 -4.91 -3.96 -9.80
CA VAL A 67 -4.83 -4.82 -11.00
C VAL A 67 -3.73 -4.33 -11.94
N MET A 68 -3.65 -3.03 -12.21
CA MET A 68 -2.59 -2.44 -13.04
C MET A 68 -1.20 -2.73 -12.47
N LEU A 69 -1.01 -2.54 -11.17
CA LEU A 69 0.27 -2.80 -10.49
C LEU A 69 0.66 -4.29 -10.56
N VAL A 70 -0.30 -5.19 -10.31
CA VAL A 70 -0.07 -6.65 -10.40
C VAL A 70 0.31 -7.04 -11.82
N ILE A 71 -0.42 -6.56 -12.83
CA ILE A 71 -0.18 -6.93 -14.23
C ILE A 71 1.18 -6.42 -14.70
N VAL A 72 1.56 -5.19 -14.35
CA VAL A 72 2.89 -4.64 -14.65
C VAL A 72 3.99 -5.48 -14.00
N GLY A 73 3.82 -5.91 -12.75
CA GLY A 73 4.76 -6.85 -12.12
C GLY A 73 4.86 -8.18 -12.86
N VAL A 74 3.71 -8.76 -13.25
CA VAL A 74 3.62 -10.05 -13.95
C VAL A 74 4.32 -10.03 -15.31
N ILE A 75 4.16 -8.95 -16.09
CA ILE A 75 4.78 -8.84 -17.42
C ILE A 75 6.29 -8.54 -17.36
N SER A 76 6.75 -7.88 -16.29
CA SER A 76 8.17 -7.55 -16.11
C SER A 76 9.01 -8.72 -15.58
N GLY A 77 8.41 -9.65 -14.85
CA GLY A 77 9.11 -10.77 -14.20
C GLY A 77 9.06 -12.10 -14.97
N ARG A 78 10.14 -12.89 -14.90
CA ARG A 78 10.17 -14.23 -15.51
C ARG A 78 9.73 -15.33 -14.54
N THR A 79 10.21 -15.28 -13.30
CA THR A 79 9.82 -16.21 -12.22
C THR A 79 8.73 -15.60 -11.33
N PHE A 80 8.09 -16.41 -10.49
CA PHE A 80 7.11 -15.90 -9.53
C PHE A 80 7.71 -14.84 -8.60
N GLU A 81 8.92 -15.09 -8.09
CA GLU A 81 9.65 -14.19 -7.21
C GLU A 81 9.93 -12.85 -7.89
N GLN A 82 10.32 -12.86 -9.17
CA GLN A 82 10.54 -11.63 -9.93
C GLN A 82 9.24 -10.88 -10.19
N LYS A 83 8.17 -11.59 -10.57
CA LYS A 83 6.86 -10.98 -10.81
C LYS A 83 6.33 -10.30 -9.56
N PHE A 84 6.41 -11.00 -8.43
CA PHE A 84 6.04 -10.46 -7.12
C PHE A 84 6.92 -9.27 -6.73
N SER A 85 8.24 -9.36 -6.95
CA SER A 85 9.18 -8.27 -6.64
C SER A 85 8.90 -7.01 -7.46
N PHE A 86 8.65 -7.14 -8.76
CA PHE A 86 8.33 -5.99 -9.60
C PHE A 86 6.97 -5.39 -9.28
N PHE A 87 5.98 -6.21 -8.87
CA PHE A 87 4.72 -5.72 -8.33
C PHE A 87 4.94 -4.84 -7.08
N ILE A 88 5.57 -5.36 -6.03
CA ILE A 88 5.75 -4.60 -4.76
C ILE A 88 6.69 -3.41 -4.94
N PHE A 89 7.66 -3.48 -5.85
CA PHE A 89 8.51 -2.34 -6.19
C PHE A 89 7.69 -1.21 -6.79
N THR A 90 6.89 -1.52 -7.81
CA THR A 90 6.07 -0.52 -8.50
C THR A 90 5.02 0.05 -7.57
N PHE A 91 4.43 -0.79 -6.71
CA PHE A 91 3.50 -0.36 -5.66
C PHE A 91 4.17 0.64 -4.72
N GLY A 92 5.37 0.34 -4.20
CA GLY A 92 6.07 1.24 -3.29
C GLY A 92 6.46 2.57 -3.93
N ILE A 93 6.85 2.57 -5.21
CA ILE A 93 7.12 3.81 -5.95
C ILE A 93 5.83 4.60 -6.15
N TRP A 94 4.76 3.95 -6.62
CA TRP A 94 3.46 4.59 -6.81
C TRP A 94 2.96 5.29 -5.56
N ASP A 95 3.01 4.60 -4.41
CA ASP A 95 2.52 5.09 -3.13
C ASP A 95 3.31 6.30 -2.62
N ILE A 96 4.65 6.26 -2.70
CA ILE A 96 5.49 7.40 -2.35
C ILE A 96 5.19 8.59 -3.24
N PHE A 97 5.09 8.37 -4.56
CA PHE A 97 4.90 9.46 -5.51
C PHE A 97 3.47 10.01 -5.54
N TYR A 98 2.49 9.24 -5.09
CA TYR A 98 1.16 9.75 -4.74
C TYR A 98 1.27 10.86 -3.68
N TYR A 99 1.97 10.62 -2.57
CA TYR A 99 2.17 11.64 -1.53
C TYR A 99 3.05 12.81 -2.00
N VAL A 100 4.08 12.55 -2.82
CA VAL A 100 4.89 13.63 -3.42
C VAL A 100 4.04 14.53 -4.31
N ALA A 101 3.18 13.94 -5.16
CA ALA A 101 2.29 14.69 -6.03
C ALA A 101 1.29 15.53 -5.23
N LEU A 102 0.67 14.98 -4.18
CA LEU A 102 -0.20 15.75 -3.28
C LEU A 102 0.56 16.91 -2.61
N LYS A 103 1.80 16.66 -2.17
CA LYS A 103 2.61 17.69 -1.52
C LYS A 103 2.96 18.82 -2.47
N ILE A 104 3.25 18.52 -3.73
CA ILE A 104 3.58 19.52 -4.74
C ILE A 104 2.33 20.31 -5.18
N LEU A 105 1.20 19.63 -5.38
CA LEU A 105 0.02 20.23 -6.00
C LEU A 105 -0.86 21.01 -5.03
N ILE A 106 -0.94 20.57 -3.77
CA ILE A 106 -1.88 21.12 -2.77
C ILE A 106 -1.26 21.26 -1.36
N ASP A 107 0.06 21.13 -1.23
CA ASP A 107 0.81 21.21 0.04
C ASP A 107 0.37 20.20 1.13
N TRP A 108 -0.27 19.10 0.73
CA TRP A 108 -0.73 18.05 1.63
C TRP A 108 0.19 16.81 1.56
N PRO A 109 0.56 16.17 2.68
CA PRO A 109 0.13 16.45 4.05
C PRO A 109 0.90 17.61 4.70
N SER A 110 0.29 18.17 5.75
CA SER A 110 0.94 19.19 6.61
C SER A 110 2.14 18.63 7.37
N SER A 111 2.10 17.35 7.75
CA SER A 111 3.19 16.64 8.41
C SER A 111 3.17 15.15 8.08
N PHE A 112 4.27 14.45 8.34
CA PHE A 112 4.34 12.99 8.21
C PHE A 112 3.42 12.22 9.18
N LEU A 113 2.95 12.86 10.25
CA LEU A 113 2.03 12.28 11.23
C LEU A 113 0.56 12.63 10.95
N THR A 114 0.28 13.41 9.92
CA THR A 114 -1.08 13.71 9.49
C THR A 114 -1.77 12.42 9.08
N TRP A 115 -3.00 12.22 9.57
CA TRP A 115 -3.81 11.06 9.23
C TRP A 115 -4.32 11.13 7.80
N ASP A 116 -4.40 9.97 7.17
CA ASP A 116 -4.95 9.80 5.83
C ASP A 116 -5.86 8.57 5.76
N LEU A 117 -6.72 8.60 4.75
CA LEU A 117 -7.46 7.46 4.25
C LEU A 117 -6.61 6.81 3.16
N LEU A 118 -5.97 5.69 3.51
CA LEU A 118 -4.97 5.04 2.68
C LEU A 118 -5.60 4.24 1.54
N PHE A 119 -6.65 3.48 1.85
CA PHE A 119 -7.42 2.64 0.94
C PHE A 119 -8.83 2.47 1.51
N LEU A 120 -9.82 2.22 0.64
CA LEU A 120 -11.19 1.86 1.02
C LEU A 120 -11.43 0.36 1.03
N ILE A 121 -10.65 -0.42 0.27
CA ILE A 121 -10.81 -1.87 0.15
C ILE A 121 -9.85 -2.67 1.04
N PRO A 122 -10.27 -3.82 1.60
CA PRO A 122 -11.63 -4.38 1.63
C PRO A 122 -12.54 -3.69 2.69
N ILE A 123 -11.92 -2.95 3.60
CA ILE A 123 -12.50 -2.06 4.61
C ILE A 123 -11.64 -0.78 4.56
N THR A 124 -12.09 0.37 5.07
CA THR A 124 -11.28 1.59 5.11
C THR A 124 -10.02 1.44 5.95
N TRP A 125 -8.89 1.88 5.41
CA TRP A 125 -7.55 1.86 6.02
C TRP A 125 -7.23 3.27 6.47
N LEU A 126 -6.91 3.43 7.74
CA LEU A 126 -6.48 4.70 8.30
C LEU A 126 -5.06 4.59 8.84
N GLY A 127 -4.28 5.64 8.65
CA GLY A 127 -2.98 5.73 9.29
C GLY A 127 -2.32 7.09 9.08
N PRO A 128 -1.29 7.41 9.88
CA PRO A 128 -0.44 8.56 9.61
C PRO A 128 0.38 8.31 8.34
N VAL A 129 0.59 9.34 7.51
CA VAL A 129 1.26 9.23 6.19
C VAL A 129 2.65 8.56 6.25
N ILE A 130 3.37 8.68 7.36
CA ILE A 130 4.67 7.99 7.51
C ILE A 130 4.56 6.46 7.48
N ALA A 131 3.43 5.90 7.92
CA ALA A 131 3.23 4.45 7.99
C ALA A 131 3.24 3.78 6.59
N PRO A 132 2.42 4.19 5.60
CA PRO A 132 2.50 3.67 4.24
C PRO A 132 3.86 3.97 3.59
N ILE A 133 4.47 5.14 3.84
CA ILE A 133 5.82 5.45 3.33
C ILE A 133 6.87 4.43 3.82
N ILE A 134 6.84 4.06 5.10
CA ILE A 134 7.72 3.02 5.65
C ILE A 134 7.47 1.68 4.95
N CYS A 135 6.21 1.29 4.76
CA CYS A 135 5.85 0.07 4.03
C CYS A 135 6.41 0.10 2.60
N SER A 136 6.28 1.23 1.91
CA SER A 136 6.75 1.43 0.55
C SER A 136 8.26 1.35 0.41
N ILE A 137 9.01 1.91 1.36
CA ILE A 137 10.47 1.75 1.42
C ILE A 137 10.85 0.28 1.62
N LEU A 138 10.18 -0.44 2.52
CA LEU A 138 10.42 -1.87 2.75
C LEU A 138 10.12 -2.70 1.50
N MET A 139 9.02 -2.42 0.81
CA MET A 139 8.63 -3.08 -0.44
C MET A 139 9.65 -2.87 -1.56
N ILE A 140 10.16 -1.65 -1.72
CA ILE A 140 11.23 -1.35 -2.67
C ILE A 140 12.50 -2.13 -2.30
N PHE A 141 12.90 -2.09 -1.03
CA PHE A 141 14.13 -2.74 -0.58
C PHE A 141 14.11 -4.26 -0.74
N ILE A 142 13.02 -4.92 -0.32
CA ILE A 142 12.89 -6.37 -0.45
C ILE A 142 12.83 -6.79 -1.92
N SER A 143 12.18 -6.00 -2.79
CA SER A 143 12.18 -6.26 -4.24
C SER A 143 13.58 -6.24 -4.83
N ILE A 144 14.36 -5.20 -4.54
CA ILE A 144 15.74 -5.07 -5.02
C ILE A 144 16.57 -6.29 -4.58
N ILE A 145 16.42 -6.73 -3.32
CA ILE A 145 17.12 -7.90 -2.80
C ILE A 145 16.71 -9.18 -3.53
N ILE A 146 15.41 -9.44 -3.70
CA ILE A 146 14.92 -10.65 -4.35
C ILE A 146 15.36 -10.68 -5.82
N VAL A 147 15.22 -9.57 -6.56
CA VAL A 147 15.67 -9.49 -7.96
C VAL A 147 17.19 -9.67 -8.04
N TYR A 148 17.96 -9.09 -7.13
CA TYR A 148 19.40 -9.29 -7.06
C TYR A 148 19.76 -10.77 -6.84
N GLN A 149 19.09 -11.46 -5.91
CA GLN A 149 19.35 -12.88 -5.66
C GLN A 149 18.95 -13.75 -6.85
N THR A 150 17.78 -13.50 -7.47
CA THR A 150 17.36 -14.22 -8.69
C THR A 150 18.26 -13.94 -9.91
N SER A 151 18.97 -12.81 -9.92
CA SER A 151 19.94 -12.50 -10.96
C SER A 151 21.21 -13.34 -10.87
N LYS A 152 21.55 -13.79 -9.66
CA LYS A 152 22.71 -14.62 -9.35
C LYS A 152 22.40 -16.11 -9.42
N ASP A 153 21.26 -16.51 -8.88
CA ASP A 153 20.76 -17.87 -8.87
C ASP A 153 19.34 -17.88 -9.45
N ARG A 154 19.18 -18.48 -10.64
CA ARG A 154 17.89 -18.53 -11.32
C ARG A 154 16.85 -19.38 -10.60
N ASP A 155 17.29 -20.29 -9.74
CA ASP A 155 16.44 -21.15 -8.93
C ASP A 155 16.18 -20.57 -7.54
N PHE A 156 16.65 -19.34 -7.27
CA PHE A 156 16.36 -18.66 -6.03
C PHE A 156 14.85 -18.52 -5.81
N LYS A 157 14.39 -19.06 -4.68
CA LYS A 157 13.02 -18.90 -4.18
C LYS A 157 13.06 -18.54 -2.70
N LEU A 158 12.07 -17.75 -2.30
CA LEU A 158 11.81 -17.52 -0.88
C LEU A 158 11.39 -18.85 -0.23
N ASN A 159 12.05 -19.20 0.86
CA ASN A 159 11.71 -20.39 1.62
C ASN A 159 10.44 -20.17 2.45
N LYS A 160 9.89 -21.24 3.03
CA LYS A 160 8.64 -21.17 3.82
C LYS A 160 8.74 -20.18 4.98
N LEU A 161 9.88 -20.12 5.66
CA LEU A 161 10.09 -19.26 6.82
C LEU A 161 10.22 -17.78 6.44
N GLU A 162 10.88 -17.47 5.32
CA GLU A 162 10.93 -16.13 4.72
C GLU A 162 9.52 -15.66 4.31
N TRP A 163 8.73 -16.53 3.67
CA TRP A 163 7.33 -16.25 3.35
C TRP A 163 6.48 -16.01 4.60
N THR A 164 6.64 -16.85 5.63
CA THR A 164 5.91 -16.68 6.89
C THR A 164 6.21 -15.33 7.53
N PHE A 165 7.49 -14.94 7.63
CA PHE A 165 7.84 -13.64 8.21
C PHE A 165 7.33 -12.46 7.38
N LEU A 166 7.42 -12.55 6.05
CA LEU A 166 6.91 -11.52 5.16
C LEU A 166 5.39 -11.34 5.30
N LEU A 167 4.63 -12.45 5.21
CA LEU A 167 3.16 -12.42 5.29
C LEU A 167 2.67 -12.07 6.69
N ALA A 168 3.29 -12.61 7.74
CA ALA A 168 2.93 -12.27 9.13
C ALA A 168 3.20 -10.79 9.42
N GLY A 169 4.33 -10.25 8.94
CA GLY A 169 4.64 -8.83 9.09
C GLY A 169 3.66 -7.94 8.35
N ALA A 170 3.40 -8.23 7.07
CA ALA A 170 2.42 -7.50 6.26
C ALA A 170 1.01 -7.56 6.86
N PHE A 171 0.57 -8.74 7.32
CA PHE A 171 -0.74 -8.92 7.95
C PHE A 171 -0.84 -8.15 9.28
N THR A 172 0.21 -8.15 10.09
CA THR A 172 0.24 -7.38 11.36
C THR A 172 0.10 -5.88 11.08
N ILE A 173 0.84 -5.36 10.09
CA ILE A 173 0.71 -3.97 9.65
C ILE A 173 -0.70 -3.68 9.14
N PHE A 174 -1.23 -4.52 8.26
CA PHE A 174 -2.59 -4.38 7.74
C PHE A 174 -3.63 -4.30 8.85
N CYS A 175 -3.54 -5.15 9.88
CA CYS A 175 -4.41 -5.10 11.05
C CYS A 175 -4.36 -3.73 11.77
N THR A 176 -3.22 -3.03 11.77
CA THR A 176 -3.14 -1.68 12.36
C THR A 176 -3.91 -0.64 11.58
N PHE A 177 -3.96 -0.76 10.24
CA PHE A 177 -4.66 0.21 9.38
C PHE A 177 -6.18 0.06 9.44
N ILE A 178 -6.68 -1.17 9.57
CA ILE A 178 -8.13 -1.42 9.60
C ILE A 178 -8.74 -1.36 11.01
N TYR A 179 -7.92 -1.24 12.06
CA TYR A 179 -8.34 -1.42 13.45
C TYR A 179 -9.51 -0.51 13.85
N ASP A 180 -9.45 0.77 13.49
CA ASP A 180 -10.47 1.74 13.88
C ASP A 180 -11.83 1.44 13.24
N TYR A 181 -11.85 1.27 11.92
CA TYR A 181 -13.09 0.92 11.19
C TYR A 181 -13.61 -0.45 11.57
N LEU A 182 -12.74 -1.44 11.79
CA LEU A 182 -13.14 -2.77 12.27
C LEU A 182 -13.82 -2.66 13.64
N ASN A 183 -13.28 -1.86 14.56
CA ASN A 183 -13.89 -1.61 15.87
C ASN A 183 -15.24 -0.91 15.76
N ILE A 184 -15.39 0.08 14.88
CA ILE A 184 -16.67 0.75 14.63
C ILE A 184 -17.71 -0.28 14.16
N ILE A 185 -17.35 -1.13 13.20
CA ILE A 185 -18.23 -2.17 12.64
C ILE A 185 -18.62 -3.19 13.71
N VAL A 186 -17.66 -3.70 14.49
CA VAL A 186 -17.89 -4.75 15.48
C VAL A 186 -18.68 -4.23 16.68
N LYS A 187 -18.27 -3.11 17.30
CA LYS A 187 -18.91 -2.57 18.51
C LYS A 187 -20.35 -2.13 18.28
N ASN A 188 -20.68 -1.70 17.07
CA ASN A 188 -22.02 -1.24 16.71
C ASN A 188 -22.88 -2.32 16.03
N GLY A 189 -22.38 -3.56 15.92
CA GLY A 189 -23.14 -4.69 15.39
C GLY A 189 -23.38 -4.64 13.88
N PHE A 190 -22.56 -3.92 13.12
CA PHE A 190 -22.74 -3.75 11.68
C PHE A 190 -22.22 -4.94 10.85
N ILE A 191 -21.63 -5.97 11.46
CA ILE A 191 -21.07 -7.15 10.78
C ILE A 191 -22.09 -7.80 9.82
N LEU A 192 -23.34 -7.94 10.27
CA LEU A 192 -24.42 -8.54 9.48
C LEU A 192 -24.94 -7.62 8.36
N LYS A 193 -24.56 -6.33 8.39
CA LYS A 193 -24.99 -5.30 7.44
C LYS A 193 -23.83 -4.77 6.59
N ILE A 194 -22.72 -5.52 6.48
CA ILE A 194 -21.50 -5.02 5.84
C ILE A 194 -21.71 -4.54 4.39
N SER A 195 -22.64 -5.17 3.66
CA SER A 195 -23.01 -4.80 2.29
C SER A 195 -23.88 -3.55 2.17
N LYS A 196 -24.47 -3.06 3.28
CA LYS A 196 -25.34 -1.87 3.35
C LYS A 196 -24.84 -0.84 4.35
N LEU A 197 -23.58 -0.94 4.77
CA LEU A 197 -22.95 -0.01 5.71
C LEU A 197 -23.10 1.44 5.22
N THR A 198 -22.89 1.65 3.93
CA THR A 198 -22.89 2.98 3.33
C THR A 198 -24.27 3.64 3.32
N SER A 199 -25.33 2.85 3.44
CA SER A 199 -26.73 3.30 3.45
C SER A 199 -27.28 3.51 4.87
N ASP A 200 -26.59 2.99 5.90
CA ASP A 200 -27.08 3.00 7.27
C ASP A 200 -26.78 4.37 7.91
N GLN A 201 -27.83 5.16 8.15
CA GLN A 201 -27.70 6.52 8.71
C GLN A 201 -26.94 6.54 10.04
N LYS A 202 -27.05 5.48 10.85
CA LYS A 202 -26.31 5.39 12.11
C LYS A 202 -24.82 5.22 11.83
N PHE A 203 -24.45 4.37 10.87
CA PHE A 203 -23.06 4.22 10.46
C PHE A 203 -22.49 5.53 9.89
N VAL A 204 -23.22 6.19 8.99
CA VAL A 204 -22.83 7.48 8.40
C VAL A 204 -22.53 8.51 9.50
N SER A 205 -23.44 8.68 10.45
CA SER A 205 -23.27 9.65 11.54
C SER A 205 -22.05 9.37 12.43
N ILE A 206 -21.73 8.09 12.66
CA ILE A 206 -20.52 7.70 13.41
C ILE A 206 -19.26 8.02 12.62
N VAL A 207 -19.24 7.70 11.32
CA VAL A 207 -18.06 7.94 10.46
C VAL A 207 -17.81 9.45 10.26
N GLU A 208 -18.85 10.23 10.01
CA GLU A 208 -18.74 11.69 9.83
C GLU A 208 -18.40 12.46 11.11
N SER A 209 -18.49 11.83 12.28
CA SER A 209 -18.03 12.38 13.55
C SER A 209 -16.71 11.76 14.03
N PHE A 210 -16.18 10.79 13.30
CA PHE A 210 -15.00 10.04 13.71
C PHE A 210 -13.71 10.79 13.39
N THR A 211 -12.89 10.97 14.42
CA THR A 211 -11.52 11.47 14.31
C THR A 211 -10.55 10.45 14.91
N PRO A 212 -9.59 9.94 14.14
CA PRO A 212 -8.62 8.98 14.67
C PRO A 212 -7.64 9.67 15.64
N GLU A 213 -7.52 9.12 16.85
CA GLU A 213 -6.68 9.72 17.91
C GLU A 213 -5.30 9.06 18.05
N LYS A 214 -5.24 7.72 17.99
CA LYS A 214 -4.03 6.96 18.31
C LYS A 214 -3.79 5.84 17.30
N PHE A 215 -2.67 5.91 16.61
CA PHE A 215 -2.22 4.85 15.72
C PHE A 215 -1.55 3.71 16.52
N GLY A 216 -1.78 2.46 16.10
CA GLY A 216 -1.28 1.24 16.73
C GLY A 216 0.23 1.00 16.53
N TRP A 217 1.08 1.97 16.89
CA TRP A 217 2.52 1.97 16.62
C TRP A 217 3.26 0.71 17.08
N SER A 218 2.92 0.16 18.23
CA SER A 218 3.58 -1.04 18.77
C SER A 218 3.40 -2.25 17.85
N ALA A 219 2.16 -2.50 17.40
CA ALA A 219 1.85 -3.56 16.45
C ALA A 219 2.45 -3.27 15.07
N PHE A 220 2.41 -2.01 14.62
CA PHE A 220 3.01 -1.59 13.36
C PHE A 220 4.52 -1.88 13.33
N ILE A 221 5.24 -1.46 14.38
CA ILE A 221 6.68 -1.71 14.54
C ILE A 221 6.96 -3.22 14.62
N ALA A 222 6.14 -3.99 15.34
CA ALA A 222 6.29 -5.44 15.37
C ALA A 222 6.18 -6.06 13.96
N GLY A 223 5.22 -5.61 13.16
CA GLY A 223 5.08 -6.04 11.77
C GLY A 223 6.27 -5.65 10.89
N VAL A 224 6.79 -4.42 11.04
CA VAL A 224 8.03 -3.98 10.37
C VAL A 224 9.21 -4.86 10.76
N CYS A 225 9.38 -5.16 12.05
CA CYS A 225 10.44 -6.05 12.55
C CYS A 225 10.37 -7.45 11.92
N LEU A 226 9.17 -8.03 11.75
CA LEU A 226 9.01 -9.32 11.07
C LEU A 226 9.48 -9.26 9.61
N ILE A 227 9.16 -8.19 8.88
CA ILE A 227 9.64 -7.99 7.50
C ILE A 227 11.17 -7.83 7.48
N LEU A 228 11.74 -7.09 8.42
CA LEU A 228 13.19 -6.93 8.55
C LEU A 228 13.89 -8.27 8.85
N ILE A 229 13.30 -9.13 9.67
CA ILE A 229 13.81 -10.49 9.91
C ILE A 229 13.82 -11.31 8.62
N CYS A 230 12.77 -11.21 7.80
CA CYS A 230 12.75 -11.84 6.47
C CYS A 230 13.90 -11.35 5.59
N ILE A 231 14.08 -10.03 5.49
CA ILE A 231 15.17 -9.40 4.74
C ILE A 231 16.54 -9.90 5.21
N LEU A 232 16.78 -9.90 6.53
CA LEU A 232 18.04 -10.38 7.10
C LEU A 232 18.26 -11.88 6.84
N SER A 233 17.20 -12.68 6.84
CA SER A 233 17.26 -14.11 6.49
C SER A 233 17.73 -14.31 5.05
N ILE A 234 17.14 -13.58 4.10
CA ILE A 234 17.50 -13.63 2.68
C ILE A 234 18.96 -13.22 2.47
N LEU A 235 19.40 -12.14 3.12
CA LEU A 235 20.78 -11.62 3.00
C LEU A 235 21.82 -12.57 3.61
N LYS A 236 21.47 -13.28 4.69
CA LYS A 236 22.37 -14.26 5.34
C LYS A 236 22.50 -15.58 4.59
N ARG A 237 21.67 -15.85 3.58
CA ARG A 237 21.81 -17.08 2.78
C ARG A 237 23.16 -17.08 2.08
N LYS A 238 24.01 -18.04 2.47
CA LYS A 238 25.17 -18.40 1.67
C LYS A 238 24.66 -18.88 0.32
N MET A 239 25.03 -18.16 -0.74
CA MET A 239 24.74 -18.62 -2.09
C MET A 239 25.41 -19.99 -2.29
N LYS A 240 24.66 -20.99 -2.77
CA LYS A 240 25.30 -22.19 -3.31
C LYS A 240 26.18 -21.74 -4.48
N LYS A 241 27.48 -22.04 -4.39
CA LYS A 241 28.40 -21.88 -5.52
C LYS A 241 28.01 -22.83 -6.64
#